data_AF-A0A512M3E0-F1
#
_entry.id   AF-A0A512M3E0-F1
#
_cell.length_a   1.000
_cell.length_b   1.000
_cell.length_c   1.000
_cell.angle_alpha   90.00
_cell.angle_beta   90.00
_cell.angle_gamma   90.00
#
_symmetry.space_group_name_H-M   'P 1'
#
loop_
_entity.id
_entity.type
_entity.pdbx_description
1 polymer ?
#
loop_
_entity_poly.entity_id
_entity_poly.type
_entity_poly.pdbx_seq_one_letter_code
_entity_poly.pdbx_strand_id
1 'polypeptide(L)' 'MPRRRRRYSDSEKTVILAKADEQFQRGDELENIAQNLDVPFSVLREWFREQTINILFPKAGIPSDESQMPSVTLFR' A
#
# COMPACT_ATOMS: atom_id res chain seq x y z
N MET A 1 29.41 -1.51 -5.09
CA MET A 1 28.64 -1.36 -6.35
C MET A 1 27.34 -0.62 -6.06
N PRO A 2 27.02 0.50 -6.71
CA PRO A 2 25.72 1.15 -6.52
C PRO A 2 24.63 0.29 -7.18
N ARG A 3 23.70 -0.26 -6.38
CA ARG A 3 22.50 -0.92 -6.90
C ARG A 3 21.66 0.14 -7.60
N ARG A 4 21.66 0.13 -8.95
CA ARG A 4 20.77 0.99 -9.75
C ARG A 4 19.34 0.80 -9.24
N ARG A 5 18.67 1.89 -8.87
CA ARG A 5 17.25 1.87 -8.50
C ARG A 5 16.46 1.33 -9.70
N ARG A 6 16.16 0.04 -9.72
CA ARG A 6 15.20 -0.55 -10.66
C ARG A 6 13.85 0.12 -10.41
N ARG A 7 13.22 0.60 -11.48
CA ARG A 7 11.82 1.01 -11.44
C ARG A 7 10.99 -0.25 -11.59
N TYR A 8 10.22 -0.58 -10.57
CA TYR A 8 9.26 -1.68 -10.61
C TYR A 8 7.96 -1.17 -11.23
N SER A 9 7.39 -1.92 -12.17
CA SER A 9 6.03 -1.68 -12.64
C SER A 9 5.00 -2.05 -11.57
N ASP A 10 3.78 -1.53 -11.67
CA ASP A 10 2.69 -1.87 -10.72
C ASP A 10 2.40 -3.37 -10.71
N SER A 11 2.45 -4.02 -11.87
CA SER A 11 2.28 -5.48 -11.99
C SER A 11 3.41 -6.28 -11.35
N GLU A 12 4.66 -5.79 -11.42
CA GLU A 12 5.78 -6.43 -10.71
C GLU A 12 5.65 -6.22 -9.20
N LYS A 13 5.25 -5.02 -8.76
CA LYS A 13 5.05 -4.70 -7.34
C LYS A 13 4.01 -5.65 -6.71
N THR A 14 2.89 -5.90 -7.37
CA THR A 14 1.84 -6.81 -6.84
C THR A 14 2.33 -8.25 -6.73
N VAL A 15 3.06 -8.76 -7.73
CA VAL A 15 3.63 -10.11 -7.70
C VAL A 15 4.68 -10.26 -6.59
N ILE A 16 5.56 -9.25 -6.43
CA ILE A 16 6.56 -9.24 -5.37
C ILE A 16 5.90 -9.23 -4.00
N LEU A 17 4.89 -8.38 -3.80
CA LEU A 17 4.18 -8.29 -2.53
C LEU A 17 3.46 -9.60 -2.18
N ALA A 18 2.80 -10.25 -3.13
CA ALA A 18 2.15 -11.54 -2.89
C ALA A 18 3.16 -12.61 -2.44
N LYS A 19 4.30 -12.72 -3.13
CA LYS A 19 5.36 -13.66 -2.76
C LYS A 19 6.01 -13.33 -1.43
N ALA A 20 6.17 -12.04 -1.13
CA ALA A 20 6.74 -11.58 0.13
C ALA A 20 5.79 -11.86 1.30
N ASP A 21 4.48 -11.69 1.11
CA ASP A 21 3.47 -12.01 2.13
C ASP A 21 3.45 -13.52 2.43
N GLU A 22 3.51 -14.38 1.42
CA GLU A 22 3.62 -15.83 1.61
C GLU A 22 4.85 -16.24 2.43
N GLN A 23 6.02 -15.66 2.16
CA GLN A 23 7.24 -15.93 2.93
C GLN A 23 7.15 -15.36 4.35
N PHE A 24 6.60 -14.16 4.50
CA PHE A 24 6.42 -13.53 5.80
C PHE A 24 5.46 -14.33 6.70
N GLN A 25 4.37 -14.87 6.14
CA GLN A 25 3.43 -15.75 6.85
C GLN A 25 4.07 -17.09 7.26
N ARG A 26 5.08 -17.56 6.51
CA ARG A 26 5.89 -18.74 6.90
C ARG A 26 6.84 -18.45 8.06
N GLY A 27 7.00 -17.18 8.44
CA GLY A 27 7.90 -16.74 9.51
C GLY A 27 9.27 -16.29 9.02
N ASP A 28 9.48 -16.11 7.71
CA ASP A 28 10.74 -15.60 7.19
C ASP A 28 10.92 -14.12 7.54
N GLU A 29 12.17 -13.72 7.84
CA GLU A 29 12.51 -12.34 8.09
C GLU A 29 12.44 -11.51 6.80
N LEU A 30 11.89 -10.30 6.92
CA LEU A 30 11.64 -9.40 5.80
C LEU A 30 12.92 -9.01 5.04
N GLU A 31 14.07 -9.05 5.70
CA GLU A 31 15.39 -8.86 5.07
C GLU A 31 15.79 -10.06 4.18
N ASN A 32 15.55 -11.29 4.63
CA ASN A 32 15.80 -12.50 3.84
C ASN A 32 14.87 -12.57 2.63
N ILE A 33 13.60 -12.20 2.81
CA ILE A 33 12.62 -12.11 1.72
C ILE A 33 13.06 -11.11 0.66
N ALA A 34 13.52 -9.93 1.09
CA ALA A 34 14.03 -8.89 0.19
C ALA A 34 15.24 -9.39 -0.63
N GLN A 35 16.16 -10.12 0.01
CA GLN A 35 17.29 -10.74 -0.69
C GLN A 35 16.84 -11.82 -1.68
N ASN A 36 15.92 -12.70 -1.28
CA ASN A 36 15.38 -13.77 -2.13
C ASN A 36 14.69 -13.24 -3.38
N LEU A 37 14.02 -12.09 -3.28
CA LEU A 37 13.28 -11.47 -4.38
C LEU A 37 14.13 -10.47 -5.19
N ASP A 38 15.41 -10.31 -4.85
CA ASP A 38 16.32 -9.29 -5.43
C ASP A 38 15.70 -7.87 -5.37
N VAL A 39 15.06 -7.56 -4.24
CA VAL A 39 14.43 -6.26 -3.95
C VAL A 39 15.19 -5.59 -2.82
N PRO A 40 15.49 -4.29 -2.91
CA PRO A 40 16.07 -3.56 -1.78
C PRO A 40 15.14 -3.63 -0.56
N PHE A 41 15.69 -3.99 0.60
CA PHE A 41 14.94 -4.07 1.86
C PHE A 41 14.15 -2.78 2.16
N SER A 42 14.75 -1.61 1.90
CA SER A 42 14.08 -0.32 2.08
C SER A 42 12.81 -0.18 1.23
N VAL A 43 12.82 -0.67 0.00
CA VAL A 43 11.67 -0.65 -0.92
C VAL A 43 10.59 -1.62 -0.44
N LEU A 44 10.97 -2.85 -0.09
CA LEU A 44 10.02 -3.85 0.38
C LEU A 44 9.36 -3.40 1.69
N ARG A 45 10.13 -2.85 2.63
CA ARG A 45 9.63 -2.29 3.89
C ARG A 45 8.64 -1.15 3.68
N GLU A 46 8.94 -0.25 2.74
CA GLU A 46 8.05 0.86 2.38
C GLU A 46 6.73 0.34 1.82
N TRP A 47 6.77 -0.63 0.90
CA TRP A 47 5.56 -1.22 0.34
C TRP A 47 4.72 -1.99 1.36
N PHE A 48 5.35 -2.73 2.28
CA PHE A 48 4.64 -3.37 3.39
C PHE A 48 3.95 -2.34 4.28
N ARG A 49 4.64 -1.23 4.59
CA ARG A 49 4.05 -0.14 5.37
C ARG A 49 2.84 0.48 4.65
N GLU A 50 2.94 0.71 3.34
CA GLU A 50 1.83 1.20 2.52
C GLU A 50 0.63 0.23 2.53
N GLN A 51 0.86 -1.08 2.45
CA GLN A 51 -0.19 -2.09 2.57
C GLN A 51 -0.87 -2.02 3.94
N THR A 52 -0.10 -1.97 5.03
CA THR A 52 -0.64 -1.85 6.38
C THR A 52 -1.44 -0.56 6.57
N ILE A 53 -0.98 0.56 6.02
CA ILE A 53 -1.72 1.83 6.07
C ILE A 53 -3.03 1.73 5.27
N ASN A 54 -3.02 1.13 4.08
CA ASN A 54 -4.26 0.92 3.31
C ASN A 54 -5.24 -0.05 3.98
N ILE A 55 -4.76 -0.99 4.81
CA ILE A 55 -5.62 -1.92 5.56
C ILE A 55 -6.18 -1.26 6.83
N LEU A 56 -5.37 -0.48 7.56
CA LEU A 56 -5.77 0.18 8.81
C LEU A 56 -6.57 1.47 8.57
N PHE A 57 -6.23 2.17 7.49
CA PHE A 57 -6.92 3.36 7.01
C PHE A 57 -7.25 3.10 5.54
N PRO A 58 -8.17 2.17 5.23
CA PRO A 58 -8.72 2.11 3.88
C PRO A 58 -9.25 3.49 3.66
N LYS A 59 -8.61 4.24 2.76
CA LYS A 59 -8.82 5.66 2.53
C LYS A 59 -10.33 5.84 2.55
N ALA A 60 -10.84 6.33 3.69
CA ALA A 60 -12.27 6.47 3.86
C ALA A 60 -12.61 7.35 2.68
N GLY A 61 -13.42 6.83 1.75
CA GLY A 61 -14.05 7.69 0.78
C GLY A 61 -14.65 8.77 1.64
N ILE A 62 -14.09 9.97 1.58
CA ILE A 62 -14.77 11.15 2.05
C ILE A 62 -16.03 11.08 1.21
N PRO A 63 -17.22 10.81 1.77
CA PRO A 63 -18.39 11.21 1.04
C PRO A 63 -18.25 12.72 0.98
N SER A 64 -17.86 13.24 -0.18
CA SER A 64 -18.20 14.61 -0.56
C SER A 64 -19.72 14.65 -0.73
N ASP A 65 -20.47 14.33 0.32
CA ASP A 65 -21.88 14.63 0.43
C ASP A 65 -21.97 16.10 0.86
N GLU A 66 -21.58 16.97 -0.08
CA GLU A 66 -21.81 18.40 -0.02
C GLU A 66 -23.10 18.72 -0.80
N SER A 67 -24.14 17.89 -0.69
CA SER A 67 -25.37 18.11 -1.45
C SER A 67 -26.61 17.52 -0.81
N GLN A 68 -26.94 17.92 0.43
CA GLN A 68 -28.34 18.18 0.78
C GLN A 68 -28.46 19.00 2.07
N MET A 69 -28.14 20.30 2.01
CA MET A 69 -28.74 21.24 2.97
C MET A 69 -30.23 21.33 2.62
N PRO A 70 -31.19 21.07 3.54
CA PRO A 70 -32.58 21.41 3.27
C PRO A 70 -32.69 22.94 3.25
N SER A 71 -32.97 23.50 2.07
CA SER A 71 -33.46 24.88 1.95
C SER A 71 -34.73 25.00 2.78
N VAL A 72 -34.62 25.59 3.97
CA VAL A 72 -35.76 26.08 4.72
C VAL A 72 -36.24 27.34 4.01
N THR A 73 -37.14 27.18 3.05
CA THR A 73 -37.88 28.30 2.48
C THR A 73 -38.79 28.87 3.56
N LEU A 74 -38.35 29.95 4.18
CA LEU A 74 -39.16 30.78 5.05
C LEU A 74 -40.20 31.51 4.17
N PHE A 75 -41.37 30.91 4.01
CA PHE A 75 -42.52 31.61 3.45
C PHE A 75 -42.99 32.69 4.45
N ARG A 76 -43.02 33.92 3.95
CA ARG A 76 -43.50 35.13 4.62
C ARG A 76 -45.01 35.25 4.53
#